data_AF-A0A3D3FLV7-F1
#
_entry.id   AF-A0A3D3FLV7-F1
#
_cell.length_a   1.000
_cell.length_b   1.000
_cell.length_c   1.000
_cell.angle_alpha   90.00
_cell.angle_beta   90.00
_cell.angle_gamma   90.00
#
_symmetry.space_group_name_H-M   'P 1'
#
loop_
_entity.id
_entity.type
_entity.pdbx_description
1 polymer ?
#
loop_
_entity_poly.entity_id
_entity_poly.type
_entity_poly.pdbx_seq_one_letter_code
_entity_poly.pdbx_strand_id
1 'polypeptide(L)'
;MQEDGKARPKYIIDPTRPAILAWNLFVGILVLAMAFIVPFNLAFGFWSYNAAYWLATLALCADVLLGFATAVRRRNVLISDPAGIAASYLRGTLVPDLLAALPLAPLVLLLFGPAAAVAANILLLARLLYLSRFSRLLHTVEKSLKLNPSIMRLIGMIFWFTLVAHLLALGWIAIGAAARVELDFGIIKNLDETVPQLERYVRALYFMTTTMATIGYGDISPHKDRIIELVYTIFVQFVGVGMYGYIIGNVSSMLANLDVAKAAFRRRMEEVNAYMRSHRLPHEMRTRIRDYYDYMWEVHQSTGEEPLLDKLPRSLSLEVRLFLNREILSKVPFFKDADEVFVREIVTELRALIFVPGDYIVRKGEFGDCMYFISSGRVEVMISEPTVIATLRSGSHFGEMSLVEGGARNASVVARDYCDVYELSKESFELLRSRHPEFDRRVQEVVAEREKANRKG
;
A
#
# COMPACT_ATOMS: atom_id res chain seq x y z
N MET A 1 25.32 5.50 6.32
CA MET A 1 26.64 5.47 7.00
C MET A 1 26.88 4.05 7.48
N GLN A 2 28.05 3.49 7.23
CA GLN A 2 28.48 2.24 7.88
C GLN A 2 28.74 2.51 9.37
N GLU A 3 28.60 1.50 10.23
CA GLU A 3 29.07 1.55 11.62
C GLU A 3 30.60 1.73 11.74
N ASP A 4 31.38 1.46 10.69
CA ASP A 4 32.84 1.37 10.77
C ASP A 4 33.62 2.38 9.90
N GLY A 5 32.95 3.38 9.32
CA GLY A 5 33.62 4.49 8.59
C GLY A 5 34.48 4.11 7.37
N LYS A 6 34.54 2.84 6.97
CA LYS A 6 35.39 2.37 5.85
C LYS A 6 34.69 2.63 4.51
N ALA A 7 35.39 3.27 3.59
CA ALA A 7 34.88 3.45 2.24
C ALA A 7 34.61 2.08 1.62
N ARG A 8 33.41 1.92 1.05
CA ARG A 8 33.03 0.74 0.29
C ARG A 8 34.06 0.47 -0.83
N PRO A 9 34.53 -0.77 -1.01
CA PRO A 9 35.44 -1.09 -2.12
C PRO A 9 34.80 -0.74 -3.47
N LYS A 10 35.55 -0.11 -4.39
CA LYS A 10 35.03 0.41 -5.67
C LYS A 10 34.36 -0.66 -6.56
N TYR A 11 34.71 -1.93 -6.40
CA TYR A 11 34.16 -3.05 -7.17
C TYR A 11 32.84 -3.61 -6.60
N ILE A 12 32.44 -3.23 -5.38
CA ILE A 12 31.18 -3.68 -4.78
C ILE A 12 30.04 -2.79 -5.31
N ILE A 13 28.98 -3.37 -5.86
CA ILE A 13 27.91 -2.67 -6.59
C ILE A 13 26.69 -2.38 -5.71
N ASP A 14 26.25 -1.11 -5.70
CA ASP A 14 25.13 -0.70 -4.86
C ASP A 14 23.83 -1.34 -5.34
N PRO A 15 23.09 -2.06 -4.47
CA PRO A 15 21.80 -2.64 -4.85
C PRO A 15 20.77 -1.60 -5.28
N THR A 16 20.93 -0.31 -4.94
CA THR A 16 20.01 0.75 -5.37
C THR A 16 20.39 1.38 -6.71
N ARG A 17 21.48 0.94 -7.37
CA ARG A 17 21.84 1.46 -8.70
C ARG A 17 20.78 1.05 -9.73
N PRO A 18 20.36 1.95 -10.63
CA PRO A 18 19.35 1.66 -11.63
C PRO A 18 19.77 0.53 -12.59
N ALA A 19 21.06 0.39 -12.87
CA ALA A 19 21.58 -0.71 -13.69
C ALA A 19 21.37 -2.09 -13.03
N ILE A 20 21.56 -2.20 -11.72
CA ILE A 20 21.31 -3.46 -10.97
C ILE A 20 19.80 -3.73 -10.87
N LEU A 21 19.00 -2.68 -10.71
CA LEU A 21 17.55 -2.80 -10.73
C LEU A 21 17.05 -3.35 -12.07
N ALA A 22 17.53 -2.79 -13.18
CA ALA A 22 17.21 -3.24 -14.53
C ALA A 22 17.69 -4.69 -14.79
N TRP A 23 18.89 -5.03 -14.32
CA TRP A 23 19.41 -6.40 -14.38
C TRP A 23 18.52 -7.39 -13.62
N ASN A 24 18.14 -7.08 -12.38
CA ASN A 24 17.26 -7.92 -11.57
C ASN A 24 15.89 -8.11 -12.24
N LEU A 25 15.36 -7.07 -12.88
CA LEU A 25 14.11 -7.15 -13.64
C LEU A 25 14.27 -8.05 -14.88
N PHE A 26 15.35 -7.88 -15.64
CA PHE A 26 15.67 -8.71 -16.80
C PHE A 26 15.79 -10.20 -16.41
N VAL A 27 16.61 -10.52 -15.41
CA VAL A 27 16.76 -11.90 -14.90
C VAL A 27 15.43 -12.43 -14.37
N GLY A 28 14.66 -11.60 -13.67
CA GLY A 28 13.32 -11.95 -13.21
C GLY A 28 12.40 -12.36 -14.37
N ILE A 29 12.29 -11.54 -15.42
CA ILE A 29 11.50 -11.83 -16.62
C ILE A 29 11.99 -13.10 -17.32
N LEU A 30 13.31 -13.27 -17.43
CA LEU A 30 13.93 -14.46 -18.02
C LEU A 30 13.53 -15.74 -17.26
N VAL A 31 13.57 -15.71 -15.94
CA VAL A 31 13.17 -16.84 -15.08
C VAL A 31 11.68 -17.14 -15.22
N LEU A 32 10.83 -16.11 -15.28
CA LEU A 32 9.39 -16.28 -15.52
C LEU A 32 9.13 -16.95 -16.87
N ALA A 33 9.80 -16.51 -17.94
CA ALA A 33 9.67 -17.11 -19.25
C ALA A 33 10.14 -18.57 -19.26
N MET A 34 11.27 -18.87 -18.62
CA MET A 34 11.78 -20.24 -18.48
C MET A 34 10.82 -21.16 -17.75
N ALA A 35 10.10 -20.65 -16.74
CA ALA A 35 9.16 -21.45 -15.97
C ALA A 35 8.02 -22.05 -16.81
N PHE A 36 7.69 -21.43 -17.95
CA PHE A 36 6.73 -21.95 -18.91
C PHE A 36 7.39 -22.66 -20.10
N ILE A 37 8.47 -22.08 -20.65
CA ILE A 37 9.11 -22.60 -21.87
C ILE A 37 9.80 -23.94 -21.61
N VAL A 38 10.52 -24.08 -20.49
CA VAL A 38 11.31 -25.29 -20.21
C VAL A 38 10.41 -26.51 -20.04
N PRO A 39 9.38 -26.50 -19.17
CA PRO A 39 8.48 -27.64 -19.03
C PRO A 39 7.71 -27.94 -20.32
N PHE A 40 7.25 -26.90 -21.04
CA PHE A 40 6.53 -27.07 -22.30
C PHE A 40 7.37 -27.80 -23.35
N ASN A 41 8.59 -27.30 -23.60
CA ASN A 41 9.50 -27.91 -24.57
C ASN A 41 9.90 -29.33 -24.17
N LEU A 42 10.03 -29.59 -22.86
CA LEU A 42 10.30 -30.93 -22.33
C LEU A 42 9.14 -31.90 -22.62
N ALA A 43 7.90 -31.48 -22.34
CA ALA A 43 6.71 -32.32 -22.53
C ALA A 43 6.45 -32.68 -24.01
N PHE A 44 6.81 -31.80 -24.93
CA PHE A 44 6.64 -32.03 -26.38
C PHE A 44 7.91 -32.49 -27.10
N GLY A 45 9.03 -32.67 -26.40
CA GLY A 45 10.29 -33.14 -26.99
C GLY A 45 10.99 -32.13 -27.90
N PHE A 46 10.68 -30.83 -27.78
CA PHE A 46 11.25 -29.75 -28.60
C PHE A 46 12.51 -29.12 -28.04
N TRP A 47 13.06 -29.72 -27.00
CA TRP A 47 14.22 -29.16 -26.35
C TRP A 47 15.41 -29.11 -27.30
N SER A 48 15.99 -27.92 -27.45
CA SER A 48 17.21 -27.70 -28.23
C SER A 48 18.20 -26.83 -27.46
N TYR A 49 19.48 -27.22 -27.53
CA TYR A 49 20.59 -26.46 -26.95
C TYR A 49 21.05 -25.35 -27.91
N ASN A 50 20.11 -24.52 -28.33
CA ASN A 50 20.32 -23.45 -29.30
C ASN A 50 21.00 -22.20 -28.67
N ALA A 51 21.23 -21.16 -29.48
CA ALA A 51 21.85 -19.92 -29.01
C ALA A 51 21.08 -19.27 -27.85
N ALA A 52 19.74 -19.31 -27.86
CA ALA A 52 18.92 -18.73 -26.79
C ALA A 52 19.13 -19.44 -25.45
N TYR A 53 19.25 -20.78 -25.45
CA TYR A 53 19.59 -21.54 -24.24
C TYR A 53 20.93 -21.10 -23.64
N TRP A 54 21.96 -20.97 -24.47
CA TRP A 54 23.29 -20.60 -24.00
C TRP A 54 23.36 -19.15 -23.53
N LEU A 55 22.73 -18.21 -24.25
CA LEU A 55 22.61 -16.81 -23.81
C LEU A 55 21.93 -16.71 -22.45
N ALA A 56 20.86 -17.46 -22.25
CA ALA A 56 20.14 -17.44 -20.99
C ALA A 56 20.92 -18.09 -19.85
N THR A 57 21.68 -19.15 -20.14
CA THR A 57 22.61 -19.79 -19.20
C THR A 57 23.73 -18.83 -18.78
N LEU A 58 24.33 -18.12 -19.75
CA LEU A 58 25.34 -17.09 -19.48
C LEU A 58 24.79 -15.96 -18.60
N ALA A 59 23.55 -15.51 -18.85
CA ALA A 59 22.89 -14.51 -18.03
C ALA A 59 22.69 -14.98 -16.58
N LEU A 60 22.24 -16.23 -16.36
CA LEU A 60 22.08 -16.79 -15.01
C LEU A 60 23.43 -16.96 -14.30
N CYS A 61 24.46 -17.44 -15.00
CA CYS A 61 25.82 -17.51 -14.44
C CYS A 61 26.35 -16.13 -14.07
N ALA A 62 26.16 -15.11 -14.92
CA ALA A 62 26.53 -13.74 -14.63
C ALA A 62 25.78 -13.20 -13.40
N ASP A 63 24.51 -13.57 -13.23
CA ASP A 63 23.72 -13.20 -12.05
C ASP A 63 24.26 -13.82 -10.76
N VAL A 64 24.73 -15.08 -10.79
CA VAL A 64 25.43 -15.70 -9.65
C VAL A 64 26.69 -14.91 -9.29
N LEU A 65 27.50 -14.53 -10.28
CA LEU A 65 28.72 -13.75 -10.06
C LEU A 65 28.42 -12.35 -9.51
N LEU A 66 27.39 -11.68 -10.06
CA LEU A 66 26.91 -10.39 -9.56
C LEU A 66 26.39 -10.48 -8.12
N GLY A 67 25.86 -11.64 -7.71
CA GLY A 67 25.48 -11.93 -6.33
C GLY A 67 26.64 -11.77 -5.34
N PHE A 68 27.86 -12.15 -5.73
CA PHE A 68 29.07 -11.94 -4.92
C PHE A 68 29.59 -10.50 -4.95
N ALA A 69 29.25 -9.73 -5.98
CA ALA A 69 29.69 -8.35 -6.15
C ALA A 69 28.68 -7.32 -5.62
N THR A 70 27.45 -7.71 -5.27
CA THR A 70 26.38 -6.79 -4.87
C THR A 70 26.26 -6.71 -3.35
N ALA A 71 26.21 -5.49 -2.80
CA ALA A 71 26.06 -5.31 -1.35
C ALA A 71 24.69 -5.78 -0.86
N VAL A 72 24.67 -6.39 0.32
CA VAL A 72 23.47 -6.98 0.92
C VAL A 72 23.02 -6.13 2.09
N ARG A 73 21.72 -5.82 2.18
CA ARG A 73 21.16 -5.11 3.33
C ARG A 73 20.57 -6.11 4.33
N ARG A 74 21.11 -6.16 5.54
CA ARG A 74 20.54 -6.93 6.68
C ARG A 74 20.22 -5.97 7.82
N ARG A 75 18.99 -6.04 8.35
CA ARG A 75 18.57 -5.27 9.54
C ARG A 75 18.95 -3.77 9.44
N ASN A 76 18.67 -3.14 8.30
CA ASN A 76 19.01 -1.75 7.95
C ASN A 76 20.49 -1.40 7.81
N VAL A 77 21.42 -2.33 8.05
CA VAL A 77 22.85 -2.15 7.78
C VAL A 77 23.20 -2.67 6.40
N LEU A 78 23.95 -1.87 5.64
CA LEU A 78 24.46 -2.26 4.32
C LEU A 78 25.81 -2.96 4.48
N ILE A 79 25.79 -4.29 4.36
CA ILE A 79 26.99 -5.13 4.34
C ILE A 79 27.65 -4.95 2.98
N SER A 80 28.86 -4.43 2.98
CA SER A 80 29.62 -4.08 1.77
C SER A 80 31.03 -4.66 1.77
N ASP A 81 31.41 -5.36 2.84
CA ASP A 81 32.63 -6.14 2.91
C ASP A 81 32.48 -7.44 2.10
N PRO A 82 33.47 -7.80 1.25
CA PRO A 82 33.36 -8.97 0.38
C PRO A 82 33.18 -10.30 1.13
N ALA A 83 33.85 -10.45 2.28
CA ALA A 83 33.77 -11.66 3.10
C ALA A 83 32.36 -11.85 3.68
N GLY A 84 31.73 -10.78 4.18
CA GLY A 84 30.36 -10.80 4.68
C GLY A 84 29.32 -11.01 3.60
N ILE A 85 29.53 -10.44 2.40
CA ILE A 85 28.67 -10.71 1.23
C ILE A 85 28.75 -12.20 0.87
N ALA A 86 29.96 -12.73 0.69
CA ALA A 86 30.18 -14.14 0.33
C ALA A 86 29.59 -15.09 1.40
N ALA A 87 29.86 -14.84 2.68
CA ALA A 87 29.31 -15.66 3.77
C ALA A 87 27.77 -15.61 3.83
N SER A 88 27.16 -14.45 3.58
CA SER A 88 25.71 -14.32 3.53
C SER A 88 25.10 -15.04 2.32
N TYR A 89 25.79 -15.06 1.17
CA TYR A 89 25.32 -15.73 -0.03
C TYR A 89 25.47 -17.25 0.06
N LEU A 90 26.62 -17.73 0.56
CA LEU A 90 26.93 -19.14 0.79
C LEU A 90 25.95 -19.82 1.77
N ARG A 91 25.56 -19.14 2.85
CA ARG A 91 24.58 -19.67 3.82
C ARG A 91 23.12 -19.52 3.37
N GLY A 92 22.88 -18.81 2.27
CA GLY A 92 21.55 -18.44 1.80
C GLY A 92 21.17 -19.14 0.51
N THR A 93 21.20 -18.41 -0.61
CA THR A 93 20.60 -18.84 -1.87
C THR A 93 21.60 -19.42 -2.88
N LEU A 94 22.91 -19.47 -2.57
CA LEU A 94 23.91 -19.90 -3.55
C LEU A 94 23.62 -21.28 -4.15
N VAL A 95 23.25 -22.27 -3.33
CA VAL A 95 23.04 -23.65 -3.79
C VAL A 95 21.92 -23.73 -4.86
N PRO A 96 20.69 -23.24 -4.62
CA PRO A 96 19.66 -23.25 -5.65
C PRO A 96 20.03 -22.40 -6.86
N ASP A 97 20.72 -21.26 -6.66
CA ASP A 97 21.15 -20.40 -7.76
C ASP A 97 22.18 -21.11 -8.67
N LEU A 98 23.12 -21.84 -8.07
CA LEU A 98 24.15 -22.58 -8.80
C LEU A 98 23.55 -23.78 -9.56
N LEU A 99 22.72 -24.58 -8.91
CA LEU A 99 22.07 -25.73 -9.55
C LEU A 99 21.21 -25.32 -10.74
N ALA A 100 20.61 -24.14 -10.66
CA ALA A 100 19.72 -23.64 -11.69
C ALA A 100 20.46 -22.87 -12.81
N ALA A 101 21.64 -22.31 -12.52
CA ALA A 101 22.47 -21.60 -13.51
C ALA A 101 23.32 -22.58 -14.35
N LEU A 102 23.80 -23.67 -13.74
CA LEU A 102 24.72 -24.59 -14.40
C LEU A 102 24.05 -25.36 -15.56
N PRO A 103 24.75 -25.57 -16.69
CA PRO A 103 24.27 -26.38 -17.80
C PRO A 103 24.40 -27.89 -17.48
N LEU A 104 23.67 -28.36 -16.46
CA LEU A 104 23.73 -29.74 -15.98
C LEU A 104 23.33 -30.77 -17.05
N ALA A 105 22.30 -30.47 -17.85
CA ALA A 105 21.79 -31.38 -18.87
C ALA A 105 22.81 -31.64 -20.02
N PRO A 106 23.41 -30.62 -20.67
CA PRO A 106 24.53 -30.82 -21.60
C PRO A 106 25.73 -31.54 -20.98
N LEU A 107 26.07 -31.24 -19.72
CA LEU A 107 27.20 -31.86 -19.03
C LEU A 107 26.97 -33.37 -18.84
N VAL A 108 25.78 -33.77 -18.43
CA VAL A 108 25.42 -35.20 -18.28
C VAL A 108 25.43 -35.91 -19.63
N LEU A 109 24.90 -35.29 -20.68
CA LEU A 109 24.97 -35.84 -22.03
C LEU A 109 26.41 -36.00 -22.53
N LEU A 110 27.30 -35.05 -22.20
CA LEU A 110 28.71 -35.12 -22.57
C LEU A 110 29.44 -36.27 -21.85
N LEU A 111 29.15 -36.48 -20.56
CA LEU A 111 29.84 -37.49 -19.73
C LEU A 111 29.32 -38.91 -19.94
N PHE A 112 28.01 -39.07 -20.15
CA PHE A 112 27.33 -40.38 -20.17
C PHE A 112 26.72 -40.72 -21.54
N GLY A 113 26.84 -39.83 -22.52
CA GLY A 113 26.34 -40.03 -23.86
C GLY A 113 24.81 -40.00 -23.98
N PRO A 114 24.26 -40.38 -25.16
CA PRO A 114 22.83 -40.34 -25.44
C PRO A 114 21.97 -41.22 -24.53
N ALA A 115 22.56 -42.27 -23.94
CA ALA A 115 21.86 -43.16 -23.01
C ALA A 115 21.33 -42.42 -21.76
N ALA A 116 21.94 -41.28 -21.40
CA ALA A 116 21.51 -40.46 -20.27
C ALA A 116 20.50 -39.36 -20.66
N ALA A 117 19.92 -39.38 -21.86
CA ALA A 117 19.06 -38.29 -22.36
C ALA A 117 17.84 -38.01 -21.48
N VAL A 118 17.18 -39.05 -20.94
CA VAL A 118 16.04 -38.88 -20.03
C VAL A 118 16.47 -38.18 -18.75
N ALA A 119 17.56 -38.64 -18.14
CA ALA A 119 18.11 -38.04 -16.92
C ALA A 119 18.55 -36.59 -17.16
N ALA A 120 19.24 -36.31 -18.28
CA ALA A 120 19.64 -34.97 -18.67
C ALA A 120 18.43 -34.04 -18.84
N ASN A 121 17.38 -34.50 -19.50
CA ASN A 121 16.16 -33.73 -19.71
C ASN A 121 15.43 -33.40 -18.41
N ILE A 122 15.39 -34.32 -17.44
CA ILE A 122 14.83 -34.07 -16.11
C ILE A 122 15.63 -32.99 -15.37
N LEU A 123 16.96 -32.97 -15.50
CA LEU A 123 17.81 -31.96 -14.87
C LEU A 123 17.56 -30.54 -15.37
N LEU A 124 16.92 -30.36 -16.54
CA LEU A 124 16.50 -29.03 -17.00
C LEU A 124 15.49 -28.38 -16.05
N LEU A 125 14.71 -29.17 -15.31
CA LEU A 125 13.77 -28.68 -14.30
C LEU A 125 14.48 -28.04 -13.10
N ALA A 126 15.79 -28.28 -12.90
CA ALA A 126 16.57 -27.58 -11.89
C ALA A 126 16.56 -26.05 -12.11
N ARG A 127 16.33 -25.59 -13.35
CA ARG A 127 16.14 -24.15 -13.66
C ARG A 127 14.96 -23.53 -12.94
N LEU A 128 13.95 -24.31 -12.57
CA LEU A 128 12.80 -23.82 -11.80
C LEU A 128 13.19 -23.39 -10.37
N LEU A 129 14.34 -23.83 -9.85
CA LEU A 129 14.82 -23.39 -8.53
C LEU A 129 15.11 -21.88 -8.48
N TYR A 130 15.36 -21.23 -9.63
CA TYR A 130 15.47 -19.78 -9.73
C TYR A 130 14.16 -19.04 -9.36
N LEU A 131 13.00 -19.71 -9.40
CA LEU A 131 11.72 -19.14 -8.96
C LEU A 131 11.73 -18.77 -7.47
N SER A 132 12.66 -19.30 -6.67
CA SER A 132 12.90 -18.83 -5.30
C SER A 132 13.16 -17.31 -5.22
N ARG A 133 13.66 -16.70 -6.30
CA ARG A 133 13.91 -15.26 -6.41
C ARG A 133 12.69 -14.44 -6.82
N PHE A 134 11.55 -15.08 -7.12
CA PHE A 134 10.32 -14.39 -7.51
C PHE A 134 9.85 -13.36 -6.48
N SER A 135 9.99 -13.68 -5.19
CA SER A 135 9.67 -12.75 -4.09
C SER A 135 10.49 -11.45 -4.15
N ARG A 136 11.77 -11.55 -4.52
CA ARG A 136 12.65 -10.39 -4.69
C ARG A 136 12.20 -9.54 -5.86
N LEU A 137 11.79 -10.16 -6.98
CA LEU A 137 11.25 -9.45 -8.15
C LEU A 137 10.00 -8.65 -7.77
N LEU A 138 9.03 -9.30 -7.11
CA LEU A 138 7.82 -8.62 -6.65
C LEU A 138 8.12 -7.46 -5.71
N HIS A 139 8.98 -7.66 -4.71
CA HIS A 139 9.38 -6.57 -3.80
C HIS A 139 10.09 -5.42 -4.53
N THR A 140 10.84 -5.74 -5.58
CA THR A 140 11.56 -4.74 -6.39
C THR A 140 10.57 -3.87 -7.16
N VAL A 141 9.58 -4.49 -7.81
CA VAL A 141 8.51 -3.82 -8.53
C VAL A 141 7.64 -3.01 -7.56
N GLU A 142 7.25 -3.61 -6.44
CA GLU A 142 6.47 -2.97 -5.36
C GLU A 142 7.10 -1.64 -4.94
N LYS A 143 8.39 -1.67 -4.61
CA LYS A 143 9.12 -0.48 -4.13
C LYS A 143 9.35 0.55 -5.24
N SER A 144 9.63 0.10 -6.46
CA SER A 144 9.96 0.99 -7.58
C SER A 144 8.72 1.74 -8.07
N LEU A 145 7.57 1.06 -8.10
CA LEU A 145 6.30 1.61 -8.58
C LEU A 145 5.39 2.10 -7.44
N LYS A 146 5.83 1.99 -6.17
CA LYS A 146 5.04 2.32 -4.96
C LYS A 146 3.66 1.66 -4.96
N LEU A 147 3.58 0.41 -5.42
CA LEU A 147 2.32 -0.31 -5.53
C LEU A 147 1.87 -0.83 -4.16
N ASN A 148 0.56 -0.99 -3.99
CA ASN A 148 -0.01 -1.55 -2.77
C ASN A 148 0.49 -3.00 -2.58
N PRO A 149 1.10 -3.35 -1.43
CA PRO A 149 1.61 -4.69 -1.16
C PRO A 149 0.54 -5.79 -1.36
N SER A 150 -0.73 -5.48 -1.09
CA SER A 150 -1.85 -6.42 -1.28
C SER A 150 -2.08 -6.75 -2.75
N ILE A 151 -1.93 -5.77 -3.64
CA ILE A 151 -2.02 -6.00 -5.10
C ILE A 151 -0.83 -6.85 -5.56
N MET A 152 0.37 -6.60 -5.04
CA MET A 152 1.55 -7.40 -5.36
C MET A 152 1.41 -8.85 -4.94
N ARG A 153 0.83 -9.10 -3.75
CA ARG A 153 0.46 -10.46 -3.32
C ARG A 153 -0.53 -11.11 -4.27
N LEU A 154 -1.56 -10.40 -4.71
CA LEU A 154 -2.56 -10.91 -5.66
C LEU A 154 -1.94 -11.28 -7.01
N ILE A 155 -1.10 -10.40 -7.58
CA ILE A 155 -0.36 -10.70 -8.83
C ILE A 155 0.51 -11.94 -8.65
N GLY A 156 1.21 -12.06 -7.52
CA GLY A 156 2.00 -13.24 -7.19
C GLY A 156 1.17 -14.52 -7.13
N MET A 157 -0.03 -14.47 -6.52
CA MET A 157 -0.94 -15.62 -6.45
C MET A 157 -1.47 -16.03 -7.82
N ILE A 158 -1.86 -15.06 -8.66
CA ILE A 158 -2.30 -15.33 -10.02
C ILE A 158 -1.18 -16.00 -10.81
N PHE A 159 0.06 -15.49 -10.71
CA PHE A 159 1.22 -16.12 -11.34
C PHE A 159 1.39 -17.58 -10.90
N TRP A 160 1.38 -17.86 -9.59
CA TRP A 160 1.54 -19.23 -9.09
C TRP A 160 0.38 -20.14 -9.50
N PHE A 161 -0.84 -19.63 -9.53
CA PHE A 161 -2.00 -20.37 -10.03
C PHE A 161 -1.83 -20.75 -11.50
N THR A 162 -1.48 -19.80 -12.35
CA THR A 162 -1.24 -20.05 -13.78
C THR A 162 -0.07 -21.03 -13.99
N LEU A 163 1.01 -20.90 -13.22
CA LEU A 163 2.15 -21.81 -13.31
C LEU A 163 1.77 -23.24 -12.88
N VAL A 164 1.03 -23.40 -11.78
CA VAL A 164 0.57 -24.73 -11.35
C VAL A 164 -0.37 -25.34 -12.37
N ALA A 165 -1.35 -24.58 -12.88
CA ALA A 165 -2.24 -25.05 -13.94
C ALA A 165 -1.46 -25.48 -15.20
N HIS A 166 -0.44 -24.71 -15.59
CA HIS A 166 0.47 -25.06 -16.68
C HIS A 166 1.22 -26.37 -16.43
N LEU A 167 1.86 -26.53 -15.28
CA LEU A 167 2.61 -27.75 -14.93
C LEU A 167 1.69 -28.97 -14.84
N LEU A 168 0.47 -28.80 -14.30
CA LEU A 168 -0.52 -29.87 -14.23
C LEU A 168 -1.05 -30.25 -15.62
N ALA A 169 -1.20 -29.29 -16.54
CA ALA A 169 -1.59 -29.56 -17.92
C ALA A 169 -0.53 -30.37 -18.66
N LEU A 170 0.75 -30.03 -18.45
CA LEU A 170 1.86 -30.79 -19.01
C LEU A 170 1.98 -32.18 -18.40
N GLY A 171 1.75 -32.32 -17.09
CA GLY A 171 1.69 -33.63 -16.43
C GLY A 171 0.57 -34.52 -17.00
N TRP A 172 -0.60 -33.94 -17.29
CA TRP A 172 -1.70 -34.64 -17.96
C TRP A 172 -1.30 -35.17 -19.34
N ILE A 173 -0.65 -34.32 -20.14
CA ILE A 173 -0.15 -34.70 -21.48
C ILE A 173 0.92 -35.81 -21.36
N ALA A 174 1.83 -35.70 -20.39
CA ALA A 174 2.88 -36.68 -20.16
C ALA A 174 2.31 -38.06 -19.78
N ILE A 175 1.30 -38.11 -18.90
CA ILE A 175 0.60 -39.36 -18.54
C ILE A 175 -0.13 -39.95 -19.75
N GLY A 176 -0.77 -39.10 -20.57
CA GLY A 176 -1.40 -39.50 -21.82
C GLY A 176 -0.43 -40.08 -22.84
N ALA A 177 0.82 -39.60 -22.87
CA ALA A 177 1.88 -40.13 -23.73
C ALA A 177 2.49 -41.43 -23.18
N ALA A 178 2.77 -41.50 -21.88
CA ALA A 178 3.40 -42.67 -21.24
C ALA A 178 2.56 -43.94 -21.37
N ALA A 179 1.23 -43.85 -21.21
CA ALA A 179 0.36 -45.01 -21.35
C ALA A 179 0.27 -45.58 -22.77
N ARG A 180 0.73 -44.83 -23.80
CA ARG A 180 0.78 -45.35 -25.17
C ARG A 180 1.95 -46.30 -25.38
N VAL A 181 3.08 -46.01 -24.75
CA VAL A 181 4.29 -46.84 -24.82
C VAL A 181 4.02 -48.23 -24.21
N GLU A 182 3.08 -48.31 -23.28
CA GLU A 182 2.69 -49.55 -22.58
C GLU A 182 1.60 -50.35 -23.32
N LEU A 183 0.86 -49.74 -24.26
CA LEU A 183 -0.36 -50.29 -24.86
C LEU A 183 -0.29 -50.38 -26.40
N ASP A 184 0.83 -50.82 -26.98
CA ASP A 184 0.94 -51.11 -28.43
C ASP A 184 0.14 -52.37 -28.86
N PHE A 185 -1.11 -52.43 -28.43
CA PHE A 185 -2.19 -53.27 -28.94
C PHE A 185 -3.46 -52.42 -29.00
N GLY A 186 -3.59 -51.65 -30.08
CA GLY A 186 -4.85 -51.17 -30.65
C GLY A 186 -5.85 -50.46 -29.71
N ILE A 187 -6.20 -49.24 -30.10
CA ILE A 187 -7.39 -48.45 -29.68
C ILE A 187 -7.15 -47.49 -28.49
N ILE A 188 -6.74 -46.24 -28.78
CA ILE A 188 -7.14 -45.06 -27.98
C ILE A 188 -7.27 -43.83 -28.90
N LYS A 189 -8.46 -43.20 -28.92
CA LYS A 189 -8.86 -42.12 -29.86
C LYS A 189 -8.94 -40.71 -29.26
N ASN A 190 -8.39 -40.45 -28.07
CA ASN A 190 -8.59 -39.15 -27.38
C ASN A 190 -7.39 -38.19 -27.37
N LEU A 191 -6.28 -38.52 -28.03
CA LEU A 191 -5.24 -37.54 -28.38
C LEU A 191 -4.55 -38.03 -29.66
N ASP A 192 -5.29 -38.01 -30.76
CA ASP A 192 -4.72 -38.33 -32.07
C ASP A 192 -3.48 -37.44 -32.32
N GLU A 193 -2.33 -38.02 -32.72
CA GLU A 193 -1.11 -37.22 -32.97
C GLU A 193 -1.27 -36.27 -34.15
N THR A 194 -2.33 -36.48 -34.93
CA THR A 194 -2.84 -35.56 -35.95
C THR A 194 -3.26 -34.21 -35.37
N VAL A 195 -3.60 -34.13 -34.08
CA VAL A 195 -4.01 -32.89 -33.41
C VAL A 195 -2.75 -32.03 -33.12
N PRO A 196 -2.71 -30.77 -33.58
CA PRO A 196 -1.61 -29.86 -33.32
C PRO A 196 -1.27 -29.73 -31.82
N GLN A 197 0.02 -29.58 -31.50
CA GLN A 197 0.49 -29.58 -30.10
C GLN A 197 -0.11 -28.45 -29.28
N LEU A 198 -0.26 -27.26 -29.85
CA LEU A 198 -0.90 -26.13 -29.19
C LEU A 198 -2.34 -26.47 -28.78
N GLU A 199 -3.07 -27.17 -29.66
CA GLU A 199 -4.44 -27.58 -29.37
C GLU A 199 -4.49 -28.62 -28.25
N ARG A 200 -3.59 -29.61 -28.25
CA ARG A 200 -3.46 -30.58 -27.14
C ARG A 200 -3.14 -29.89 -25.82
N TYR A 201 -2.24 -28.91 -25.83
CA TYR A 201 -1.89 -28.10 -24.66
C TYR A 201 -3.09 -27.29 -24.15
N VAL A 202 -3.80 -26.58 -25.04
CA VAL A 202 -4.97 -25.77 -24.67
C VAL A 202 -6.08 -26.64 -24.08
N ARG A 203 -6.36 -27.82 -24.67
CA ARG A 203 -7.35 -28.78 -24.14
C ARG A 203 -6.96 -29.29 -22.74
N ALA A 204 -5.68 -29.64 -22.54
CA ALA A 204 -5.18 -30.07 -21.23
C ALA A 204 -5.24 -28.95 -20.19
N LEU A 205 -4.84 -27.73 -20.58
CA LEU A 205 -4.89 -26.56 -19.71
C LEU A 205 -6.33 -26.21 -19.32
N TYR A 206 -7.26 -26.28 -20.27
CA TYR A 206 -8.69 -26.13 -20.02
C TYR A 206 -9.18 -27.15 -18.98
N PHE A 207 -8.91 -28.45 -19.19
CA PHE A 207 -9.35 -29.50 -18.27
C PHE A 207 -8.76 -29.34 -16.86
N MET A 208 -7.46 -29.04 -16.75
CA MET A 208 -6.83 -28.81 -15.44
C MET A 208 -7.39 -27.56 -14.75
N THR A 209 -7.61 -26.49 -15.50
CA THR A 209 -8.12 -25.22 -14.94
C THR A 209 -9.56 -25.36 -14.46
N THR A 210 -10.44 -26.01 -15.24
CA THR A 210 -11.84 -26.25 -14.82
C THR A 210 -11.93 -27.20 -13.64
N THR A 211 -11.02 -28.18 -13.53
CA THR A 211 -10.91 -29.06 -12.37
C THR A 211 -10.42 -28.31 -11.14
N MET A 212 -9.36 -27.51 -11.27
CA MET A 212 -8.81 -26.71 -10.17
C MET A 212 -9.79 -25.64 -9.66
N ALA A 213 -10.55 -25.04 -10.57
CA ALA A 213 -11.57 -24.03 -10.25
C ALA A 213 -12.89 -24.66 -9.75
N THR A 214 -12.95 -25.99 -9.57
CA THR A 214 -14.13 -26.72 -9.08
C THR A 214 -15.38 -26.59 -9.98
N ILE A 215 -15.19 -26.29 -11.27
CA ILE A 215 -16.29 -26.15 -12.26
C ILE A 215 -16.67 -27.52 -12.83
N GLY A 216 -15.69 -28.25 -13.38
CA GLY A 216 -15.87 -29.64 -13.84
C GLY A 216 -17.04 -29.90 -14.80
N TYR A 217 -17.07 -29.28 -15.98
CA TYR A 217 -18.15 -29.48 -16.98
C TYR A 217 -18.37 -30.93 -17.42
N GLY A 218 -17.34 -31.79 -17.33
CA GLY A 218 -17.43 -33.21 -17.64
C GLY A 218 -17.25 -33.57 -19.12
N ASP A 219 -16.91 -32.58 -19.96
CA ASP A 219 -16.60 -32.72 -21.38
C ASP A 219 -15.24 -33.38 -21.64
N ILE A 220 -14.26 -33.12 -20.78
CA ILE A 220 -13.00 -33.88 -20.68
C ILE A 220 -12.96 -34.56 -19.32
N SER A 221 -12.71 -35.88 -19.31
CA SER A 221 -12.65 -36.67 -18.08
C SER A 221 -11.62 -37.80 -18.19
N PRO A 222 -11.03 -38.25 -17.07
CA PRO A 222 -10.14 -39.40 -17.06
C PRO A 222 -10.87 -40.66 -17.50
N HIS A 223 -10.18 -41.52 -18.25
CA HIS A 223 -10.76 -42.78 -18.68
C HIS A 223 -10.94 -43.71 -17.48
N LYS A 224 -12.12 -44.33 -17.35
CA LYS A 224 -12.48 -45.18 -16.18
C LYS A 224 -11.51 -46.34 -15.99
N ASP A 225 -11.00 -46.88 -17.09
CA ASP A 225 -10.06 -48.01 -17.08
C ASP A 225 -8.60 -47.61 -16.82
N ARG A 226 -8.31 -46.30 -16.67
CA ARG A 226 -6.95 -45.77 -16.47
C ARG A 226 -6.79 -45.22 -15.06
N ILE A 227 -6.41 -46.11 -14.14
CA ILE A 227 -6.21 -45.79 -12.72
C ILE A 227 -5.24 -44.61 -12.53
N ILE A 228 -4.17 -44.52 -13.34
CA ILE A 228 -3.21 -43.41 -13.24
C ILE A 228 -3.84 -42.04 -13.57
N GLU A 229 -4.75 -41.97 -14.55
CA GLU A 229 -5.47 -40.73 -14.88
C GLU A 229 -6.44 -40.34 -13.76
N LEU A 230 -7.10 -41.32 -13.15
CA LEU A 230 -7.98 -41.12 -12.00
C LEU A 230 -7.21 -40.60 -10.78
N VAL A 231 -6.10 -41.25 -10.41
CA VAL A 231 -5.25 -40.85 -9.28
C VAL A 231 -4.67 -39.44 -9.52
N TYR A 232 -4.23 -39.15 -10.74
CA TYR A 232 -3.75 -37.82 -11.09
C TYR A 232 -4.83 -36.76 -10.97
N THR A 233 -6.05 -37.04 -11.45
CA THR A 233 -7.18 -36.12 -11.34
C THR A 233 -7.58 -35.87 -9.88
N ILE A 234 -7.57 -36.90 -9.03
CA ILE A 234 -7.78 -36.76 -7.58
C ILE A 234 -6.73 -35.83 -6.98
N PHE A 235 -5.45 -36.01 -7.32
CA PHE A 235 -4.38 -35.13 -6.87
C PHE A 235 -4.61 -33.67 -7.31
N VAL A 236 -4.97 -33.45 -8.58
CA VAL A 236 -5.30 -32.12 -9.12
C VAL A 236 -6.47 -31.48 -8.37
N GLN A 237 -7.50 -32.25 -8.01
CA GLN A 237 -8.65 -31.75 -7.24
C GLN A 237 -8.23 -31.25 -5.86
N PHE A 238 -7.39 -32.00 -5.12
CA PHE A 238 -6.90 -31.56 -3.81
C PHE A 238 -6.04 -30.29 -3.90
N VAL A 239 -5.14 -30.22 -4.87
CA VAL A 239 -4.34 -29.02 -5.14
C VAL A 239 -5.25 -27.84 -5.50
N GLY A 240 -6.23 -28.07 -6.38
CA GLY A 240 -7.20 -27.10 -6.85
C GLY A 240 -8.01 -26.46 -5.73
N VAL A 241 -8.67 -27.27 -4.90
CA VAL A 241 -9.48 -26.79 -3.77
C VAL A 241 -8.64 -25.96 -2.80
N GLY A 242 -7.42 -26.40 -2.48
CA GLY A 242 -6.52 -25.65 -1.61
C GLY A 242 -6.10 -24.29 -2.19
N MET A 243 -5.69 -24.27 -3.46
CA MET A 243 -5.29 -23.03 -4.13
C MET A 243 -6.45 -22.06 -4.33
N TYR A 244 -7.62 -22.56 -4.73
CA TYR A 244 -8.81 -21.74 -4.93
C TYR A 244 -9.30 -21.11 -3.61
N GLY A 245 -9.35 -21.90 -2.53
CA GLY A 245 -9.68 -21.39 -1.20
C GLY A 245 -8.70 -20.32 -0.72
N TYR A 246 -7.41 -20.50 -0.99
CA TYR A 246 -6.38 -19.51 -0.67
C TYR A 246 -6.56 -18.21 -1.47
N ILE A 247 -6.87 -18.27 -2.77
CA ILE A 247 -7.13 -17.09 -3.60
C ILE A 247 -8.33 -16.31 -3.06
N ILE A 248 -9.46 -16.99 -2.83
CA ILE A 248 -10.68 -16.35 -2.32
C ILE A 248 -10.41 -15.69 -0.96
N GLY A 249 -9.75 -16.39 -0.03
CA GLY A 249 -9.40 -15.83 1.29
C GLY A 249 -8.55 -14.56 1.20
N ASN A 250 -7.58 -14.52 0.28
CA ASN A 250 -6.74 -13.34 0.08
C ASN A 250 -7.48 -12.18 -0.60
N VAL A 251 -8.34 -12.46 -1.58
CA VAL A 251 -9.18 -11.43 -2.22
C VAL A 251 -10.16 -10.83 -1.20
N SER A 252 -10.81 -11.65 -0.39
CA SER A 252 -11.70 -11.19 0.69
C SER A 252 -10.96 -10.35 1.74
N SER A 253 -9.76 -10.78 2.16
CA SER A 253 -8.92 -10.01 3.10
C SER A 253 -8.47 -8.68 2.49
N MET A 254 -8.12 -8.66 1.21
CA MET A 254 -7.75 -7.42 0.51
C MET A 254 -8.93 -6.46 0.45
N LEU A 255 -10.13 -6.93 0.08
CA LEU A 255 -11.35 -6.10 0.04
C LEU A 255 -11.67 -5.51 1.42
N ALA A 256 -11.51 -6.29 2.49
CA ALA A 256 -11.69 -5.80 3.85
C ALA A 256 -10.65 -4.72 4.23
N ASN A 257 -9.42 -4.85 3.75
CA ASN A 257 -8.30 -3.95 4.04
C ASN A 257 -8.12 -2.79 3.05
N LEU A 258 -8.90 -2.72 1.97
CA LEU A 258 -8.80 -1.64 0.99
C LEU A 258 -9.33 -0.31 1.54
N ASP A 259 -10.28 -0.37 2.47
CA ASP A 259 -11.00 0.80 2.94
C ASP A 259 -10.96 0.93 4.46
N VAL A 260 -9.75 0.79 5.04
CA VAL A 260 -9.54 0.82 6.50
C VAL A 260 -10.04 2.14 7.10
N ALA A 261 -9.77 3.27 6.45
CA ALA A 261 -10.20 4.57 6.95
C ALA A 261 -11.73 4.70 6.96
N LYS A 262 -12.41 4.32 5.89
CA LYS A 262 -13.89 4.34 5.84
C LYS A 262 -14.51 3.28 6.75
N ALA A 263 -13.87 2.12 6.90
CA ALA A 263 -14.28 1.11 7.87
C ALA A 263 -14.18 1.64 9.31
N ALA A 264 -13.10 2.34 9.64
CA ALA A 264 -12.93 3.00 10.93
C ALA A 264 -13.98 4.10 11.17
N PHE A 265 -14.25 4.94 10.16
CA PHE A 265 -15.30 5.95 10.23
C PHE A 265 -16.68 5.33 10.44
N ARG A 266 -17.05 4.31 9.66
CA ARG A 266 -18.32 3.57 9.82
C ARG A 266 -18.47 3.02 11.24
N ARG A 267 -17.43 2.39 11.77
CA ARG A 267 -17.41 1.87 13.14
C ARG A 267 -17.61 2.99 14.18
N ARG A 268 -16.92 4.12 14.02
CA ARG A 268 -17.08 5.29 14.90
C ARG A 268 -18.51 5.83 14.86
N MET A 269 -19.10 5.92 13.67
CA MET A 269 -20.47 6.39 13.50
C MET A 269 -21.50 5.42 14.08
N GLU A 270 -21.24 4.11 14.03
CA GLU A 270 -22.05 3.10 14.72
C GLU A 270 -22.02 3.27 16.24
N GLU A 271 -20.84 3.49 16.83
CA GLU A 271 -20.66 3.79 18.26
C GLU A 271 -21.43 5.05 18.67
N VAL A 272 -21.28 6.14 17.90
CA VAL A 272 -22.01 7.39 18.12
C VAL A 272 -23.53 7.17 18.02
N ASN A 273 -24.00 6.46 16.98
CA ASN A 273 -25.42 6.14 16.84
C ASN A 273 -25.98 5.25 17.96
N ALA A 274 -25.18 4.35 18.52
CA ALA A 274 -25.56 3.53 19.66
C ALA A 274 -25.63 4.37 20.95
N TYR A 275 -24.68 5.29 21.15
CA TYR A 275 -24.70 6.24 22.26
C TYR A 275 -25.94 7.14 22.22
N MET A 276 -26.23 7.73 21.06
CA MET A 276 -27.41 8.58 20.88
C MET A 276 -28.73 7.83 21.12
N ARG A 277 -28.80 6.54 20.73
CA ARG A 277 -29.97 5.69 20.94
C ARG A 277 -30.17 5.31 22.40
N SER A 278 -29.10 4.88 23.09
CA SER A 278 -29.16 4.49 24.51
C SER A 278 -29.56 5.65 25.41
N HIS A 279 -29.14 6.87 25.10
CA HIS A 279 -29.47 8.08 25.86
C HIS A 279 -30.73 8.81 25.36
N ARG A 280 -31.44 8.25 24.37
CA ARG A 280 -32.69 8.79 23.81
C ARG A 280 -32.59 10.28 23.43
N LEU A 281 -31.49 10.67 22.79
CA LEU A 281 -31.29 12.07 22.41
C LEU A 281 -32.40 12.55 21.44
N PRO A 282 -32.86 13.82 21.57
CA PRO A 282 -33.81 14.42 20.65
C PRO A 282 -33.39 14.32 19.19
N HIS A 283 -34.35 14.31 18.26
CA HIS A 283 -34.06 14.18 16.83
C HIS A 283 -33.09 15.26 16.33
N GLU A 284 -33.33 16.51 16.70
CA GLU A 284 -32.50 17.66 16.29
C GLU A 284 -31.02 17.51 16.71
N MET A 285 -30.77 17.10 17.97
CA MET A 285 -29.41 16.84 18.45
C MET A 285 -28.75 15.68 17.69
N ARG A 286 -29.51 14.63 17.38
CA ARG A 286 -28.99 13.49 16.62
C ARG A 286 -28.59 13.87 15.20
N THR A 287 -29.38 14.73 14.56
CA THR A 287 -29.06 15.26 13.22
C THR A 287 -27.81 16.11 13.28
N ARG A 288 -27.71 17.08 14.21
CA ARG A 288 -26.52 17.92 14.38
C ARG A 288 -25.23 17.12 14.64
N ILE A 289 -25.31 16.08 15.49
CA ILE A 289 -24.15 15.20 15.75
C ILE A 289 -23.74 14.46 14.46
N ARG A 290 -24.68 13.98 13.65
CA ARG A 290 -24.37 13.31 12.38
C ARG A 290 -23.75 14.26 11.37
N ASP A 291 -24.37 15.43 11.19
CA ASP A 291 -23.88 16.47 10.28
C ASP A 291 -22.42 16.85 10.61
N TYR A 292 -22.08 16.93 11.90
CA TYR A 292 -20.70 17.15 12.35
C TYR A 292 -19.74 16.04 11.90
N TYR A 293 -20.08 14.77 12.16
CA TYR A 293 -19.21 13.64 11.80
C TYR A 293 -19.13 13.43 10.28
N ASP A 294 -20.22 13.65 9.55
CA ASP A 294 -20.28 13.53 8.10
C ASP A 294 -19.43 14.63 7.44
N TYR A 295 -19.56 15.89 7.87
CA TYR A 295 -18.71 17.00 7.40
C TYR A 295 -17.23 16.76 7.70
N MET A 296 -16.91 16.32 8.92
CA MET A 296 -15.54 15.99 9.32
C MET A 296 -14.92 14.91 8.39
N TRP A 297 -15.70 13.92 7.97
CA TRP A 297 -15.23 12.89 7.05
C TRP A 297 -15.10 13.38 5.61
N GLU A 298 -16.07 14.16 5.11
CA GLU A 298 -16.05 14.67 3.73
C GLU A 298 -14.90 15.64 3.46
N VAL A 299 -14.63 16.54 4.40
CA VAL A 299 -13.61 17.59 4.23
C VAL A 299 -12.23 17.14 4.68
N HIS A 300 -12.13 16.50 5.85
CA HIS A 300 -10.85 16.19 6.47
C HIS A 300 -10.40 14.73 6.25
N GLN A 301 -11.26 13.87 5.68
CA GLN A 301 -11.01 12.41 5.52
C GLN A 301 -10.44 11.75 6.78
N SER A 302 -10.82 12.28 7.93
CA SER A 302 -10.26 11.95 9.22
C SER A 302 -11.37 11.50 10.16
N THR A 303 -11.04 10.56 11.04
CA THR A 303 -11.93 10.14 12.13
C THR A 303 -11.70 10.95 13.42
N GLY A 304 -10.87 12.00 13.31
CA GLY A 304 -10.38 12.85 14.38
C GLY A 304 -8.88 13.07 14.19
N GLU A 305 -8.47 14.29 13.84
CA GLU A 305 -7.07 14.68 13.90
C GLU A 305 -6.71 15.01 15.35
N GLU A 306 -5.78 14.23 15.90
CA GLU A 306 -4.86 14.60 17.00
C GLU A 306 -3.85 13.47 17.36
N PRO A 307 -4.03 12.16 17.06
CA PRO A 307 -3.03 11.17 17.49
C PRO A 307 -1.84 10.96 16.53
N LEU A 308 -1.81 11.54 15.31
CA LEU A 308 -0.68 11.32 14.38
C LEU A 308 0.44 12.34 14.57
N LEU A 309 0.10 13.63 14.61
CA LEU A 309 1.09 14.71 14.73
C LEU A 309 1.85 14.62 16.06
N ASP A 310 1.21 14.11 17.10
CA ASP A 310 1.83 13.88 18.42
C ASP A 310 2.76 12.66 18.46
N LYS A 311 2.65 11.74 17.48
CA LYS A 311 3.57 10.60 17.31
C LYS A 311 4.81 10.95 16.49
N LEU A 312 4.81 12.10 15.80
CA LEU A 312 5.96 12.54 15.02
C LEU A 312 7.01 13.20 15.92
N PRO A 313 8.31 13.13 15.56
CA PRO A 313 9.32 13.97 16.19
C PRO A 313 8.94 15.45 16.10
N ARG A 314 9.21 16.22 17.16
CA ARG A 314 8.77 17.64 17.27
C ARG A 314 9.07 18.48 16.03
N SER A 315 10.25 18.32 15.42
CA SER A 315 10.64 19.08 14.22
C SER A 315 9.74 18.78 13.02
N LEU A 316 9.41 17.50 12.80
CA LEU A 316 8.57 17.08 11.67
C LEU A 316 7.10 17.41 11.93
N SER A 317 6.65 17.28 13.18
CA SER A 317 5.31 17.70 13.59
C SER A 317 5.08 19.19 13.33
N LEU A 318 6.04 20.04 13.72
CA LEU A 318 5.99 21.48 13.46
C LEU A 318 5.95 21.80 11.97
N GLU A 319 6.77 21.15 11.15
CA GLU A 319 6.79 21.34 9.69
C GLU A 319 5.43 21.00 9.05
N VAL A 320 4.83 19.88 9.47
CA VAL A 320 3.49 19.49 9.00
C VAL A 320 2.42 20.47 9.48
N ARG A 321 2.44 20.87 10.76
CA ARG A 321 1.48 21.86 11.29
C ARG A 321 1.58 23.20 10.55
N LEU A 322 2.78 23.69 10.25
CA LEU A 322 2.98 24.91 9.45
C LEU A 322 2.37 24.77 8.05
N PHE A 323 2.55 23.61 7.41
CA PHE A 323 2.00 23.35 6.08
C PHE A 323 0.47 23.29 6.07
N LEU A 324 -0.14 22.64 7.07
CA LEU A 324 -1.60 22.52 7.21
C LEU A 324 -2.24 23.88 7.53
N ASN A 325 -1.59 24.70 8.35
CA ASN A 325 -2.10 26.00 8.77
C ASN A 325 -1.72 27.16 7.82
N ARG A 326 -1.02 26.91 6.71
CA ARG A 326 -0.53 27.98 5.82
C ARG A 326 -1.62 28.95 5.34
N GLU A 327 -2.83 28.43 5.11
CA GLU A 327 -3.92 29.22 4.55
C GLU A 327 -4.46 30.21 5.59
N ILE A 328 -4.73 29.75 6.82
CA ILE A 328 -5.18 30.61 7.91
C ILE A 328 -4.10 31.65 8.27
N LEU A 329 -2.83 31.24 8.29
CA LEU A 329 -1.68 32.13 8.52
C LEU A 329 -1.59 33.25 7.47
N SER A 330 -1.93 32.95 6.22
CA SER A 330 -1.89 33.96 5.15
C SER A 330 -3.12 34.89 5.12
N LYS A 331 -4.28 34.39 5.54
CA LYS A 331 -5.56 35.13 5.44
C LYS A 331 -5.83 36.03 6.63
N VAL A 332 -5.44 35.62 7.83
CA VAL A 332 -5.76 36.35 9.06
C VAL A 332 -4.84 37.55 9.20
N PRO A 333 -5.37 38.79 9.27
CA PRO A 333 -4.54 40.00 9.38
C PRO A 333 -3.60 40.01 10.59
N PHE A 334 -3.98 39.36 11.70
CA PHE A 334 -3.11 39.22 12.88
C PHE A 334 -1.75 38.61 12.55
N PHE A 335 -1.70 37.68 11.59
CA PHE A 335 -0.51 36.88 11.28
C PHE A 335 0.27 37.42 10.08
N LYS A 336 -0.30 38.40 9.37
CA LYS A 336 0.33 39.01 8.20
C LYS A 336 1.59 39.76 8.62
N ASP A 337 2.73 39.52 7.98
CA ASP A 337 4.02 40.15 8.34
C ASP A 337 4.51 39.84 9.77
N ALA A 338 3.97 38.80 10.41
CA ALA A 338 4.51 38.30 11.68
C ALA A 338 5.86 37.59 11.45
N ASP A 339 6.75 37.63 12.43
CA ASP A 339 8.05 36.97 12.33
C ASP A 339 7.91 35.43 12.41
N GLU A 340 8.92 34.73 11.90
CA GLU A 340 8.89 33.27 11.80
C GLU A 340 8.81 32.59 13.18
N VAL A 341 9.34 33.22 14.23
CA VAL A 341 9.30 32.67 15.60
C VAL A 341 7.87 32.71 16.12
N PHE A 342 7.19 33.85 15.97
CA PHE A 342 5.76 33.97 16.30
C PHE A 342 4.92 32.94 15.56
N VAL A 343 5.11 32.80 14.24
CA VAL A 343 4.32 31.85 13.41
C VAL A 343 4.52 30.41 13.88
N ARG A 344 5.73 30.02 14.25
CA ARG A 344 6.01 28.67 14.78
C ARG A 344 5.36 28.42 16.14
N GLU A 345 5.34 29.42 17.02
CA GLU A 345 4.72 29.32 18.33
C GLU A 345 3.20 29.30 18.25
N ILE A 346 2.56 30.18 17.48
CA ILE A 346 1.09 30.22 17.41
C ILE A 346 0.50 28.97 16.79
N VAL A 347 1.15 28.40 15.77
CA VAL A 347 0.67 27.18 15.08
C VAL A 347 0.65 25.96 16.01
N THR A 348 1.48 25.94 17.06
CA THR A 348 1.41 24.87 18.06
C THR A 348 0.28 25.05 19.07
N GLU A 349 -0.23 26.27 19.22
CA GLU A 349 -1.28 26.66 20.16
C GLU A 349 -2.69 26.70 19.53
N LEU A 350 -2.79 26.74 18.20
CA LEU A 350 -4.08 26.74 17.49
C LEU A 350 -4.71 25.35 17.52
N ARG A 351 -5.97 25.28 17.94
CA ARG A 351 -6.79 24.06 17.93
C ARG A 351 -7.88 24.16 16.88
N ALA A 352 -7.93 23.21 15.95
CA ALA A 352 -8.97 23.16 14.93
C ALA A 352 -10.31 22.67 15.51
N LEU A 353 -11.38 23.39 15.22
CA LEU A 353 -12.76 23.09 15.61
C LEU A 353 -13.67 23.19 14.39
N ILE A 354 -14.71 22.36 14.39
CA ILE A 354 -15.76 22.35 13.35
C ILE A 354 -17.08 22.71 14.02
N PHE A 355 -17.80 23.64 13.41
CA PHE A 355 -19.16 24.02 13.80
C PHE A 355 -20.13 23.77 12.65
N VAL A 356 -21.31 23.23 12.95
CA VAL A 356 -22.36 22.97 11.97
C VAL A 356 -23.34 24.16 11.91
N PRO A 357 -24.10 24.33 10.82
CA PRO A 357 -25.10 25.39 10.72
C PRO A 357 -26.07 25.41 11.92
N GLY A 358 -26.27 26.60 12.51
CA GLY A 358 -27.10 26.81 13.69
C GLY A 358 -26.37 26.69 15.02
N ASP A 359 -25.10 26.26 15.04
CA ASP A 359 -24.30 26.20 16.26
C ASP A 359 -24.02 27.61 16.79
N TYR A 360 -24.26 27.79 18.09
CA TYR A 360 -23.75 28.93 18.85
C TYR A 360 -22.29 28.65 19.19
N ILE A 361 -21.37 29.34 18.52
CA ILE A 361 -19.93 29.27 18.81
C ILE A 361 -19.63 30.02 20.10
N VAL A 362 -20.31 31.14 20.30
CA VAL A 362 -20.20 31.99 21.50
C VAL A 362 -21.61 32.48 21.86
N ARG A 363 -21.98 32.51 23.14
CA ARG A 363 -23.20 33.20 23.59
C ARG A 363 -22.86 34.46 24.38
N LYS A 364 -23.62 35.53 24.12
CA LYS A 364 -23.56 36.75 24.91
C LYS A 364 -23.77 36.44 26.39
N GLY A 365 -22.94 37.03 27.25
CA GLY A 365 -22.99 36.84 28.70
C GLY A 365 -22.15 35.68 29.23
N GLU A 366 -21.67 34.76 28.38
CA GLU A 366 -20.75 33.70 28.80
C GLU A 366 -19.37 34.27 29.14
N PHE A 367 -18.59 33.56 29.95
CA PHE A 367 -17.20 33.94 30.19
C PHE A 367 -16.36 33.67 28.95
N GLY A 368 -15.49 34.61 28.56
CA GLY A 368 -14.61 34.44 27.41
C GLY A 368 -13.21 34.00 27.81
N ASP A 369 -12.86 32.75 27.53
CA ASP A 369 -11.57 32.10 27.82
C ASP A 369 -10.78 31.70 26.56
N CYS A 370 -11.29 32.03 25.38
CA CYS A 370 -10.60 31.82 24.10
C CYS A 370 -11.03 32.86 23.05
N MET A 371 -10.27 32.92 21.96
CA MET A 371 -10.66 33.62 20.73
C MET A 371 -10.61 32.67 19.53
N TYR A 372 -11.21 33.10 18.43
CA TYR A 372 -11.43 32.25 17.26
C TYR A 372 -10.96 32.93 15.97
N PHE A 373 -10.40 32.13 15.06
CA PHE A 373 -10.02 32.52 13.71
C PHE A 373 -10.80 31.68 12.69
N ILE A 374 -11.47 32.32 11.73
CA ILE A 374 -12.30 31.62 10.75
C ILE A 374 -11.42 31.17 9.58
N SER A 375 -11.28 29.86 9.40
CA SER A 375 -10.59 29.27 8.25
C SER A 375 -11.52 29.19 7.04
N SER A 376 -12.72 28.65 7.25
CA SER A 376 -13.76 28.48 6.22
C SER A 376 -15.14 28.68 6.82
N GLY A 377 -16.13 28.98 5.98
CA GLY A 377 -17.51 29.20 6.38
C GLY A 377 -17.85 30.65 6.71
N ARG A 378 -19.05 30.81 7.30
CA ARG A 378 -19.69 32.10 7.58
C ARG A 378 -20.38 32.05 8.94
N VAL A 379 -20.12 33.08 9.74
CA VAL A 379 -20.75 33.25 11.05
C VAL A 379 -21.42 34.62 11.14
N GLU A 380 -22.48 34.71 11.93
CA GLU A 380 -23.19 35.95 12.20
C GLU A 380 -23.04 36.34 13.67
N VAL A 381 -22.75 37.62 13.91
CA VAL A 381 -22.61 38.22 15.24
C VAL A 381 -23.90 38.95 15.59
N MET A 382 -24.46 38.68 16.77
CA MET A 382 -25.77 39.18 17.22
C MET A 382 -25.71 39.70 18.66
N ILE A 383 -26.23 40.90 18.92
CA ILE A 383 -26.33 41.46 20.28
C ILE A 383 -27.63 41.01 20.99
N SER A 384 -28.70 40.88 20.22
CA SER A 384 -30.02 40.40 20.63
C SER A 384 -30.68 39.77 19.41
N GLU A 385 -31.23 38.56 19.54
CA GLU A 385 -31.96 37.94 18.43
C GLU A 385 -33.22 38.76 18.08
N PRO A 386 -33.54 38.98 16.79
CA PRO A 386 -32.89 38.50 15.56
C PRO A 386 -31.89 39.50 14.93
N THR A 387 -31.43 40.53 15.67
CA THR A 387 -30.61 41.62 15.13
C THR A 387 -29.16 41.19 14.89
N VAL A 388 -28.80 40.97 13.63
CA VAL A 388 -27.43 40.71 13.17
C VAL A 388 -26.67 42.03 13.01
N ILE A 389 -25.53 42.15 13.70
CA ILE A 389 -24.69 43.36 13.64
C ILE A 389 -23.52 43.22 12.66
N ALA A 390 -23.05 41.99 12.43
CA ALA A 390 -21.96 41.72 11.50
C ALA A 390 -22.04 40.28 10.97
N THR A 391 -21.55 40.09 9.74
CA THR A 391 -21.33 38.76 9.16
C THR A 391 -19.84 38.60 8.89
N LEU A 392 -19.22 37.62 9.53
CA LEU A 392 -17.80 37.33 9.39
C LEU A 392 -17.60 36.11 8.50
N ARG A 393 -16.49 36.11 7.73
CA ARG A 393 -16.11 35.07 6.78
C ARG A 393 -14.66 34.65 6.98
N SER A 394 -14.21 33.64 6.23
CA SER A 394 -12.81 33.21 6.13
C SER A 394 -11.80 34.37 6.20
N GLY A 395 -10.79 34.24 7.07
CA GLY A 395 -9.78 35.27 7.37
C GLY A 395 -10.15 36.24 8.49
N SER A 396 -11.42 36.25 8.94
CA SER A 396 -11.85 37.06 10.09
C SER A 396 -11.57 36.37 11.42
N HIS A 397 -11.62 37.13 12.51
CA HIS A 397 -11.47 36.63 13.88
C HIS A 397 -12.54 37.22 14.80
N PHE A 398 -12.82 36.57 15.93
CA PHE A 398 -13.73 37.07 16.95
C PHE A 398 -13.42 36.52 18.35
N GLY A 399 -14.01 37.14 19.38
CA GLY A 399 -13.86 36.71 20.77
C GLY A 399 -12.65 37.32 21.50
N GLU A 400 -11.87 38.18 20.85
CA GLU A 400 -10.69 38.82 21.43
C GLU A 400 -11.02 39.88 22.50
N MET A 401 -12.15 40.59 22.40
CA MET A 401 -12.52 41.65 23.35
C MET A 401 -12.59 41.14 24.80
N SER A 402 -13.24 40.00 25.04
CA SER A 402 -13.35 39.41 26.38
C SER A 402 -12.01 38.96 26.97
N LEU A 403 -11.02 38.67 26.12
CA LEU A 403 -9.67 38.31 26.57
C LEU A 403 -8.88 39.53 27.05
N VAL A 404 -9.14 40.70 26.48
CA VAL A 404 -8.39 41.94 26.76
C VAL A 404 -9.05 42.78 27.84
N GLU A 405 -10.34 43.05 27.73
CA GLU A 405 -11.09 43.86 28.71
C GLU A 405 -11.38 43.07 29.99
N GLY A 406 -11.40 41.74 29.89
CA GLY A 406 -11.88 40.85 30.94
C GLY A 406 -13.41 40.87 31.05
N GLY A 407 -14.00 39.72 31.36
CA GLY A 407 -15.44 39.61 31.62
C GLY A 407 -16.20 38.80 30.58
N ALA A 408 -17.47 39.12 30.41
CA ALA A 408 -18.41 38.33 29.62
C ALA A 408 -18.42 38.70 28.13
N ARG A 409 -18.81 37.75 27.28
CA ARG A 409 -18.98 37.94 25.85
C ARG A 409 -20.04 39.01 25.57
N ASN A 410 -19.70 39.97 24.72
CA ASN A 410 -20.56 41.12 24.39
C ASN A 410 -21.64 40.81 23.34
N ALA A 411 -21.45 39.77 22.54
CA ALA A 411 -22.38 39.32 21.51
C ALA A 411 -22.37 37.80 21.37
N SER A 412 -23.44 37.24 20.82
CA SER A 412 -23.52 35.85 20.38
C SER A 412 -22.96 35.71 18.97
N VAL A 413 -22.29 34.60 18.68
CA VAL A 413 -21.76 34.27 17.35
C VAL A 413 -22.32 32.93 16.92
N VAL A 414 -23.02 32.89 15.79
CA VAL A 414 -23.72 31.70 15.29
C VAL A 414 -23.21 31.30 13.92
N ALA A 415 -22.91 30.02 13.75
CA ALA A 415 -22.54 29.44 12.46
C ALA A 415 -23.76 29.40 11.53
N ARG A 416 -23.62 29.90 10.29
CA ARG A 416 -24.67 29.81 9.27
C ARG A 416 -24.40 28.78 8.21
N ASP A 417 -23.12 28.52 7.95
CA ASP A 417 -22.63 27.45 7.10
C ASP A 417 -21.78 26.49 7.96
N TYR A 418 -21.33 25.37 7.41
CA TYR A 418 -20.28 24.59 8.06
C TYR A 418 -19.01 25.45 8.17
N CYS A 419 -18.47 25.56 9.38
CA CYS A 419 -17.35 26.44 9.67
C CYS A 419 -16.17 25.65 10.23
N ASP A 420 -15.01 25.80 9.58
CA ASP A 420 -13.72 25.40 10.13
C ASP A 420 -13.12 26.61 10.85
N VAL A 421 -12.88 26.48 12.15
CA VAL A 421 -12.45 27.56 13.03
C VAL A 421 -11.24 27.11 13.84
N TYR A 422 -10.27 27.99 14.03
CA TYR A 422 -9.17 27.76 14.97
C TYR A 422 -9.42 28.50 16.27
N GLU A 423 -9.38 27.77 17.37
CA GLU A 423 -9.42 28.29 18.73
C GLU A 423 -8.00 28.60 19.22
N LEU A 424 -7.84 29.74 19.88
CA LEU A 424 -6.66 30.12 20.66
C LEU A 424 -7.09 30.38 22.10
N SER A 425 -6.54 29.61 23.03
CA SER A 425 -6.87 29.73 24.46
C SER A 425 -6.38 31.06 25.03
N LYS A 426 -7.02 31.53 26.11
CA LYS A 426 -6.58 32.73 26.84
C LYS A 426 -5.14 32.61 27.34
N GLU A 427 -4.77 31.46 27.87
CA GLU A 427 -3.41 31.21 28.38
C GLU A 427 -2.37 31.35 27.26
N SER A 428 -2.61 30.70 26.12
CA SER A 428 -1.76 30.81 24.93
C SER A 428 -1.73 32.24 24.37
N PHE A 429 -2.87 32.92 24.37
CA PHE A 429 -2.99 34.31 23.92
C PHE A 429 -2.17 35.27 24.80
N GLU A 430 -2.26 35.17 26.12
CA GLU A 430 -1.49 35.97 27.07
C GLU A 430 0.01 35.67 26.96
N LEU A 431 0.38 34.40 26.80
CA LEU A 431 1.76 33.98 26.56
C LEU A 431 2.33 34.63 25.29
N LEU A 432 1.59 34.56 24.18
CA LEU A 432 2.00 35.16 22.91
C LEU A 432 2.14 36.68 23.01
N ARG A 433 1.21 37.36 23.69
CA ARG A 433 1.31 38.82 23.94
C ARG A 433 2.55 39.20 24.73
N SER A 434 2.89 38.41 25.76
CA SER A 434 4.07 38.68 26.59
C SER A 434 5.40 38.51 25.86
N ARG A 435 5.45 37.61 24.87
CA ARG A 435 6.67 37.24 24.15
C ARG A 435 6.84 37.99 22.83
N HIS A 436 5.75 38.50 22.25
CA HIS A 436 5.73 39.13 20.93
C HIS A 436 5.05 40.51 21.00
N PRO A 437 5.81 41.60 21.27
CA PRO A 437 5.26 42.94 21.44
C PRO A 437 4.49 43.48 20.22
N GLU A 438 4.90 43.10 19.02
CA GLU A 438 4.20 43.47 17.78
C GLU A 438 2.80 42.86 17.69
N PHE A 439 2.64 41.62 18.18
CA PHE A 439 1.33 40.98 18.28
C PHE A 439 0.45 41.71 19.30
N ASP A 440 0.99 42.05 20.48
CA ASP A 440 0.25 42.81 21.49
C ASP A 440 -0.21 44.18 20.97
N ARG A 441 0.64 44.90 20.23
CA ARG A 441 0.27 46.18 19.60
C ARG A 441 -0.93 46.04 18.67
N ARG A 442 -0.92 45.03 17.78
CA ARG A 442 -2.05 44.77 16.86
C ARG A 442 -3.32 44.39 17.61
N VAL A 443 -3.21 43.60 18.68
CA VAL A 443 -4.35 43.27 19.54
C VAL A 443 -4.99 44.55 20.09
N GLN A 444 -4.18 45.47 20.63
CA GLN A 444 -4.67 46.72 21.19
C GLN A 444 -5.32 47.62 20.13
N GLU A 445 -4.76 47.69 18.92
CA GLU A 445 -5.34 48.43 17.78
C GLU A 445 -6.72 47.89 17.40
N VAL A 446 -6.85 46.57 17.24
CA VAL A 446 -8.12 45.91 16.91
C VAL A 446 -9.18 46.12 18.00
N VAL A 447 -8.81 46.02 19.27
CA VAL A 447 -9.72 46.26 20.40
C VAL A 447 -10.21 47.71 20.39
N ALA A 448 -9.30 48.68 20.21
CA ALA A 448 -9.64 50.09 20.17
C ALA A 448 -10.58 50.45 18.99
N GLU A 449 -10.40 49.81 17.83
CA GLU A 449 -11.31 49.96 16.68
C GLU A 449 -12.71 49.39 16.98
N ARG A 450 -12.78 48.21 17.60
CA ARG A 450 -14.06 47.57 17.95
C ARG A 450 -14.82 48.32 19.04
N GLU A 451 -14.13 48.86 20.04
CA GLU A 451 -14.76 49.72 21.04
C GLU A 451 -15.41 50.96 20.40
N LYS A 452 -14.73 51.59 19.43
CA LYS A 452 -15.29 52.75 18.72
C LYS A 452 -16.52 52.37 17.88
N ALA A 453 -16.52 51.18 17.28
CA ALA A 453 -17.66 50.66 16.54
C ALA A 453 -18.85 50.36 17.46
N ASN A 454 -18.60 49.73 18.60
CA ASN A 454 -19.63 49.36 19.59
C ASN A 454 -20.27 50.58 20.30
N ARG A 455 -19.58 51.72 20.38
CA ARG A 455 -20.14 52.97 20.93
C ARG A 455 -21.02 53.73 19.93
N LYS A 456 -20.97 53.39 18.64
CA LYS A 456 -21.65 54.10 17.54
C LYS A 456 -22.90 53.39 17.01
N GLY A 457 -23.07 52.11 17.32
CA GLY A 457 -24.28 51.33 17.07
C GLY A 457 -25.03 51.09 18.37
#